data_AF-A0A7X8QL86-F1
#
_entry.id   AF-A0A7X8QL86-F1
#
_cell.length_a   1.000
_cell.length_b   1.000
_cell.length_c   1.000
_cell.angle_alpha   90.00
_cell.angle_beta   90.00
_cell.angle_gamma   90.00
#
_symmetry.space_group_name_H-M   'P 1'
#
loop_
_entity.id
_entity.type
_entity.pdbx_description
1 polymer ?
#
loop_
_entity_poly.entity_id
_entity_poly.type
_entity_poly.pdbx_seq_one_letter_code
_entity_poly.pdbx_strand_id
1 'polypeptide(L)'
;MDDKCCACGNYVPEGRQVCPTCEVDLLINTNDKVQVHPQICNCLNGLYESKNHDYGDLFAKLRNELPGSILNICDKYSRFKTLLDGADQKVKDENIDDTLMDLANYCIMELIERKMENES
;
A
#
# COMPACT_ATOMS: atom_id res chain seq x y z
N MET A 1 -3.09 19.28 -2.05
CA MET A 1 -4.45 19.25 -1.45
C MET A 1 -4.33 18.43 -0.19
N ASP A 2 -5.01 18.77 0.91
CA ASP A 2 -4.86 17.98 2.15
C ASP A 2 -5.49 16.59 1.96
N ASP A 3 -4.67 15.54 2.05
CA ASP A 3 -5.10 14.15 1.97
C ASP A 3 -5.91 13.77 3.22
N LYS A 4 -6.63 12.64 3.21
CA LYS A 4 -7.37 12.14 4.38
C LYS A 4 -6.71 10.90 4.96
N CYS A 5 -6.64 10.86 6.29
CA CYS A 5 -6.15 9.73 7.06
C CYS A 5 -7.02 8.50 6.82
N CYS A 6 -6.40 7.40 6.40
CA CYS A 6 -7.08 6.14 6.19
C CYS A 6 -7.65 5.47 7.46
N ALA A 7 -7.21 5.89 8.65
CA ALA A 7 -7.62 5.31 9.93
C ALA A 7 -8.78 6.08 10.61
N CYS A 8 -8.83 7.42 10.49
CA CYS A 8 -9.85 8.23 11.18
C CYS A 8 -10.57 9.25 10.28
N GLY A 9 -10.18 9.38 9.01
CA GLY A 9 -10.78 10.32 8.07
C GLY A 9 -10.40 11.80 8.26
N ASN A 10 -9.55 12.12 9.25
CA ASN A 10 -9.03 13.48 9.45
C ASN A 10 -8.01 13.88 8.38
N TYR A 11 -7.84 15.17 8.14
CA TYR A 11 -6.85 15.67 7.18
C TYR A 11 -5.42 15.36 7.60
N VAL A 12 -4.59 15.04 6.62
CA VAL A 12 -3.17 14.72 6.78
C VAL A 12 -2.33 15.55 5.82
N PRO A 13 -1.08 15.87 6.20
CA PRO A 13 -0.15 16.52 5.29
C PRO A 13 -0.01 15.74 3.98
N GLU A 14 0.16 16.47 2.87
CA GLU A 14 0.29 15.90 1.53
C GLU A 14 1.36 14.80 1.49
N GLY A 15 1.00 13.63 0.97
CA GLY A 15 1.88 12.46 0.89
C GLY A 15 1.91 11.58 2.15
N ARG A 16 1.16 11.91 3.21
CA ARG A 16 1.02 11.06 4.40
C ARG A 16 -0.30 10.29 4.36
N GLN A 17 -0.25 9.00 4.67
CA GLN A 17 -1.45 8.15 4.62
C GLN A 17 -2.22 8.10 5.95
N VAL A 18 -1.52 8.37 7.05
CA VAL A 18 -2.03 8.28 8.42
C VAL A 18 -1.73 9.57 9.17
N CYS A 19 -2.67 10.08 9.97
CA CYS A 19 -2.42 11.32 10.72
C CYS A 19 -1.47 11.05 11.88
N PRO A 20 -0.75 12.07 12.39
CA PRO A 20 0.15 11.92 13.53
C PRO A 20 -0.53 11.27 14.75
N THR A 21 -1.83 11.53 14.97
CA THR A 21 -2.59 10.93 16.07
C THR A 21 -2.83 9.43 15.84
N CYS A 22 -3.29 9.05 14.65
CA CYS A 22 -3.55 7.64 14.33
C CYS A 22 -2.27 6.82 14.17
N GLU A 23 -1.19 7.43 13.69
CA GLU A 23 0.14 6.81 13.64
C GLU A 23 0.60 6.42 15.05
N VAL A 24 0.32 7.26 16.04
CA VAL A 24 0.59 7.00 17.46
C VAL A 24 -0.40 5.99 18.05
N ASP A 25 -1.70 6.09 17.73
CA ASP A 25 -2.73 5.17 18.26
C ASP A 25 -2.63 3.75 17.68
N LEU A 26 -2.20 3.59 16.43
CA LEU A 26 -1.88 2.29 15.80
C LEU A 26 -0.71 1.57 16.49
N LEU A 27 0.19 2.32 17.11
CA LEU A 27 1.38 1.80 17.77
C LEU A 27 1.21 1.58 19.28
N ILE A 28 0.23 2.23 19.94
CA ILE A 28 0.26 2.36 21.40
C ILE A 28 -0.78 1.52 22.16
N ASN A 29 -1.92 1.12 21.58
CA ASN A 29 -3.02 0.61 22.44
C ASN A 29 -3.48 -0.84 22.30
N THR A 30 -2.90 -1.68 21.44
CA THR A 30 -3.27 -3.10 21.42
C THR A 30 -2.06 -4.01 21.12
N ASN A 31 -1.64 -4.82 22.10
CA ASN A 31 -0.75 -5.97 21.84
C ASN A 31 -1.48 -7.10 21.08
N ASP A 32 -2.75 -6.90 20.73
CA ASP A 32 -3.57 -7.84 19.99
C ASP A 32 -3.44 -7.60 18.48
N LYS A 33 -2.60 -8.42 17.85
CA LYS A 33 -2.37 -8.40 16.40
C LYS A 33 -3.65 -8.57 15.58
N VAL A 34 -4.66 -9.26 16.13
CA VAL A 34 -5.95 -9.45 15.44
C VAL A 34 -6.73 -8.14 15.37
N GLN A 35 -6.57 -7.24 16.33
CA GLN A 35 -7.21 -5.92 16.31
C GLN A 35 -6.49 -4.92 15.43
N VAL A 36 -5.15 -5.00 15.33
CA VAL A 36 -4.36 -4.11 14.47
C VAL A 36 -4.53 -4.44 12.98
N HIS A 37 -4.58 -5.72 12.64
CA HIS A 37 -4.70 -6.19 11.25
C HIS A 37 -5.81 -5.49 10.42
N PRO A 38 -7.08 -5.42 10.86
CA PRO A 38 -8.14 -4.77 10.08
C PRO A 38 -7.89 -3.26 9.88
N GLN A 39 -7.18 -2.60 10.79
CA GLN A 39 -6.84 -1.19 10.62
C GLN A 39 -5.83 -1.00 9.47
N ILE A 40 -4.84 -1.89 9.38
CA ILE A 40 -3.90 -1.93 8.24
C ILE A 40 -4.64 -2.22 6.94
N CYS A 41 -5.58 -3.18 6.93
CA CYS A 41 -6.39 -3.47 5.75
C CYS A 41 -7.23 -2.27 5.27
N ASN A 42 -7.79 -1.49 6.19
CA ASN A 42 -8.51 -0.26 5.83
C ASN A 42 -7.57 0.75 5.16
N CYS A 43 -6.35 0.86 5.66
CA CYS A 43 -5.32 1.71 5.05
C CYS A 43 -4.88 1.21 3.67
N LEU A 44 -4.72 -0.11 3.49
CA LEU A 44 -4.46 -0.71 2.18
C LEU A 44 -5.57 -0.36 1.18
N ASN A 45 -6.83 -0.48 1.58
CA ASN A 45 -7.97 -0.14 0.74
C ASN A 45 -8.01 1.34 0.35
N GLY A 46 -7.79 2.25 1.31
CA GLY A 46 -7.72 3.69 1.02
C GLY A 46 -6.57 4.06 0.08
N LEU A 47 -5.41 3.41 0.21
CA LEU A 47 -4.28 3.61 -0.71
C LEU A 47 -4.61 3.14 -2.13
N TYR A 48 -5.23 1.97 -2.24
CA TYR A 48 -5.68 1.46 -3.54
C TYR A 48 -6.67 2.43 -4.19
N GLU A 49 -7.67 2.92 -3.45
CA GLU A 49 -8.64 3.90 -3.95
C GLU A 49 -7.96 5.18 -4.46
N SER A 50 -7.05 5.76 -3.66
CA SER A 50 -6.29 6.96 -4.05
C SER A 50 -5.46 6.72 -5.31
N LYS A 51 -4.66 5.64 -5.34
CA LYS A 51 -3.80 5.33 -6.49
C LYS A 51 -4.62 5.04 -7.75
N ASN A 52 -5.72 4.30 -7.61
CA ASN A 52 -6.59 3.99 -8.73
C ASN A 52 -7.32 5.25 -9.24
N HIS A 53 -7.60 6.24 -8.39
CA HIS A 53 -8.10 7.53 -8.82
C HIS A 53 -7.05 8.31 -9.62
N ASP A 54 -5.81 8.38 -9.13
CA ASP A 54 -4.74 9.19 -9.73
C ASP A 54 -4.21 8.61 -11.04
N TYR A 55 -4.10 7.28 -11.12
CA TYR A 55 -3.48 6.59 -12.23
C TYR A 55 -4.49 5.85 -13.13
N GLY A 56 -5.73 5.67 -12.67
CA GLY A 56 -6.68 4.73 -13.27
C GLY A 56 -6.26 3.28 -13.03
N ASP A 57 -6.99 2.35 -13.66
CA ASP A 57 -6.71 0.91 -13.55
C ASP A 57 -5.50 0.49 -14.40
N LEU A 58 -4.33 1.05 -14.09
CA LEU A 58 -3.07 0.70 -14.74
C LEU A 58 -2.66 -0.73 -14.38
N PHE A 59 -3.06 -1.24 -13.22
CA PHE A 59 -2.71 -2.58 -12.81
C PHE A 59 -3.34 -3.63 -13.73
N ALA A 60 -4.66 -3.58 -13.95
CA ALA A 60 -5.32 -4.52 -14.85
C ALA A 60 -4.80 -4.39 -16.29
N LYS A 61 -4.55 -3.16 -16.75
CA LYS A 61 -3.94 -2.92 -18.08
C LYS A 61 -2.57 -3.57 -18.23
N LEU A 62 -1.66 -3.31 -17.28
CA LEU A 62 -0.32 -3.90 -17.29
C LEU A 62 -0.35 -5.43 -17.17
N ARG A 63 -1.27 -5.96 -16.37
CA ARG A 63 -1.49 -7.41 -16.22
C ARG A 63 -1.99 -8.07 -17.50
N ASN A 64 -2.84 -7.39 -18.27
CA ASN A 64 -3.34 -7.91 -19.55
C ASN A 64 -2.30 -7.78 -20.67
N GLU A 65 -1.48 -6.73 -20.66
CA GLU A 65 -0.44 -6.49 -21.65
C GLU A 65 0.82 -7.34 -21.43
N LEU A 66 1.11 -7.69 -20.17
CA LEU A 66 2.27 -8.49 -19.79
C LEU A 66 1.81 -9.69 -18.96
N PRO A 67 2.28 -10.92 -19.24
CA PRO A 67 2.06 -12.08 -18.37
C PRO A 67 2.79 -11.98 -16.99
N GLY A 68 3.09 -10.75 -16.53
CA GLY A 68 4.13 -10.40 -15.58
C GLY A 68 3.68 -9.57 -14.38
N SER A 69 2.43 -9.64 -13.90
CA SER A 69 2.06 -9.01 -12.61
C SER A 69 3.00 -9.41 -11.46
N ILE A 70 3.55 -10.63 -11.52
CA ILE A 70 4.57 -11.14 -10.59
C ILE A 70 5.88 -10.31 -10.65
N LEU A 71 6.21 -9.72 -11.79
CA LEU A 71 7.41 -8.89 -11.98
C LEU A 71 7.36 -7.62 -11.11
N ASN A 72 6.18 -7.00 -10.97
CA ASN A 72 6.00 -5.81 -10.14
C ASN A 72 6.23 -6.10 -8.64
N ILE A 73 5.83 -7.30 -8.18
CA ILE A 73 6.10 -7.74 -6.81
C ILE A 73 7.61 -7.98 -6.60
N CYS A 74 8.29 -8.60 -7.59
CA CYS A 74 9.73 -8.82 -7.54
C CYS A 74 10.53 -7.51 -7.48
N ASP A 75 10.12 -6.49 -8.22
CA ASP A 75 10.76 -5.17 -8.22
C ASP A 75 10.60 -4.47 -6.87
N LYS A 76 9.38 -4.49 -6.31
CA LYS A 76 9.10 -3.93 -4.98
C LYS A 76 9.81 -4.68 -3.85
N TYR A 77 9.94 -6.00 -3.97
CA TYR A 77 10.71 -6.80 -3.02
C TYR A 77 12.21 -6.51 -3.09
N SER A 78 12.74 -6.30 -4.30
CA SER A 78 14.12 -5.87 -4.50
C SER A 78 14.36 -4.48 -3.91
N ARG A 79 13.38 -3.57 -4.00
CA ARG A 79 13.41 -2.26 -3.33
C ARG A 79 13.43 -2.40 -1.81
N PHE A 80 12.57 -3.24 -1.24
CA PHE A 80 12.53 -3.54 0.19
C PHE A 80 13.88 -4.04 0.72
N LYS A 81 14.52 -4.98 0.01
CA LYS A 81 15.89 -5.44 0.36
C LYS A 81 16.90 -4.30 0.36
N THR A 82 16.87 -3.45 -0.67
CA THR A 82 17.77 -2.30 -0.78
C THR A 82 17.59 -1.31 0.38
N LEU A 83 16.34 -1.11 0.84
CA LEU A 83 16.03 -0.27 1.99
C LEU A 83 16.57 -0.87 3.30
N LEU A 84 16.49 -2.19 3.48
CA LEU A 84 17.04 -2.89 4.66
C LEU A 84 18.58 -2.86 4.71
N ASP A 85 19.23 -2.95 3.55
CA ASP A 85 20.70 -2.97 3.46
C ASP A 85 21.35 -1.58 3.65
N GLY A 86 20.55 -0.53 3.89
CA GLY A 86 21.03 0.82 4.18
C GLY A 86 21.71 1.53 3.00
N ALA A 87 21.50 1.04 1.78
CA ALA A 87 22.04 1.66 0.57
C ALA A 87 21.42 3.05 0.33
N ASP A 88 22.24 3.99 -0.17
CA ASP A 88 21.88 5.40 -0.42
C ASP A 88 20.44 5.55 -0.91
N GLN A 89 19.58 6.06 -0.01
CA GLN A 89 18.20 6.37 -0.33
C GLN A 89 18.19 7.52 -1.34
N LYS A 90 17.97 7.19 -2.62
CA LYS A 90 17.75 8.20 -3.67
C LYS A 90 16.47 9.01 -3.47
N VAL A 91 15.54 8.50 -2.65
CA VAL A 91 14.28 9.14 -2.28
C VAL A 91 14.26 9.24 -0.77
N LYS A 92 14.34 10.47 -0.24
CA LYS A 92 14.46 10.75 1.20
C LYS A 92 13.22 10.39 2.02
N ASP A 93 12.08 10.18 1.35
CA ASP A 93 10.77 10.08 2.01
C ASP A 93 10.11 8.69 1.84
N GLU A 94 10.82 7.68 1.34
CA GLU A 94 10.24 6.33 1.19
C GLU A 94 10.52 5.49 2.46
N ASN A 95 9.47 5.22 3.25
CA ASN A 95 9.55 4.37 4.44
C ASN A 95 9.45 2.88 4.06
N ILE A 96 10.06 2.02 4.89
CA ILE A 96 9.95 0.56 4.82
C ILE A 96 8.47 0.14 4.92
N ASP A 97 7.70 0.80 5.79
CA ASP A 97 6.27 0.51 5.97
C ASP A 97 5.47 0.76 4.69
N ASP A 98 5.74 1.86 3.97
CA ASP A 98 5.09 2.16 2.69
C ASP A 98 5.40 1.08 1.63
N THR A 99 6.64 0.57 1.63
CA THR A 99 7.05 -0.50 0.73
C THR A 99 6.33 -1.82 1.07
N LEU A 100 6.14 -2.13 2.36
CA LEU A 100 5.38 -3.29 2.81
C LEU A 100 3.89 -3.17 2.44
N MET A 101 3.31 -1.98 2.57
CA MET A 101 1.94 -1.69 2.18
C MET A 101 1.74 -1.83 0.67
N ASP A 102 2.68 -1.33 -0.14
CA ASP A 102 2.67 -1.51 -1.59
C ASP A 102 2.69 -2.99 -1.97
N LEU A 103 3.60 -3.78 -1.39
CA LEU A 103 3.70 -5.21 -1.62
C LEU A 103 2.39 -5.95 -1.29
N ALA A 104 1.77 -5.63 -0.16
CA ALA A 104 0.49 -6.20 0.23
C ALA A 104 -0.62 -5.84 -0.77
N ASN A 105 -0.68 -4.58 -1.21
CA ASN A 105 -1.67 -4.14 -2.19
C ASN A 105 -1.49 -4.81 -3.55
N TYR A 106 -0.26 -5.03 -4.03
CA TYR A 106 -0.04 -5.78 -5.28
C TYR A 106 -0.59 -7.21 -5.21
N CYS A 107 -0.39 -7.90 -4.08
CA CYS A 107 -0.96 -9.24 -3.87
C CYS A 107 -2.49 -9.22 -3.89
N ILE A 108 -3.12 -8.21 -3.26
CA ILE A 108 -4.58 -8.08 -3.21
C ILE A 108 -5.14 -7.76 -4.61
N MET A 109 -4.54 -6.83 -5.35
CA MET A 109 -5.00 -6.48 -6.70
C MET A 109 -4.95 -7.69 -7.65
N GLU A 110 -3.90 -8.51 -7.61
CA GLU A 110 -3.83 -9.75 -8.39
C GLU A 110 -4.93 -10.75 -8.00
N LEU A 111 -5.28 -10.83 -6.71
CA LEU A 111 -6.40 -11.67 -6.25
C LEU A 111 -7.76 -11.15 -6.75
N ILE A 112 -7.96 -9.84 -6.81
CA ILE A 112 -9.17 -9.22 -7.35
C ILE A 112 -9.33 -9.61 -8.82
N GLU A 113 -8.31 -9.40 -9.63
CA GLU A 113 -8.31 -9.75 -11.06
C GLU A 113 -8.63 -11.22 -11.29
N ARG A 114 -7.97 -12.13 -10.56
CA ARG A 114 -8.27 -13.57 -10.64
C ARG A 114 -9.70 -13.93 -10.28
N LYS A 115 -10.30 -13.24 -9.30
CA LYS A 115 -11.69 -13.49 -8.93
C LYS A 115 -12.64 -13.01 -10.02
N MET A 116 -12.41 -11.83 -10.58
CA MET A 116 -13.22 -11.27 -11.66
C MET A 116 -13.15 -12.13 -12.94
N GLU A 117 -11.99 -12.73 -13.23
CA GLU A 117 -11.82 -13.70 -14.33
C GLU A 117 -12.60 -15.00 -14.11
N ASN A 118 -12.61 -15.53 -12.89
CA ASN A 118 -13.29 -16.79 -12.57
C ASN A 118 -14.82 -16.66 -12.52
N GLU A 119 -15.34 -15.43 -12.47
CA GLU A 119 -16.78 -15.12 -12.52
C GLU A 119 -17.26 -14.80 -13.96
N SER A 120 -16.37 -14.81 -14.95
CA SER A 120 -16.62 -14.56 -16.38
C SER A 120 -16.70 -15.85 -17.20
#